data_AF-A0A5D2FBG7-F1
#
_entry.id   AF-A0A5D2FBG7-F1
#
_cell.length_a   1.000
_cell.length_b   1.000
_cell.length_c   1.000
_cell.angle_alpha   90.00
_cell.angle_beta   90.00
_cell.angle_gamma   90.00
#
_symmetry.space_group_name_H-M   'P 1'
#
loop_
_entity.id
_entity.type
_entity.pdbx_description
1 polymer ?
#
loop_
_entity_poly.entity_id
_entity_poly.type
_entity_poly.pdbx_seq_one_letter_code
_entity_poly.pdbx_strand_id
1 'polypeptide(L)'
;MKDDMQKEAVNIAISAFEKNNVKKDVAEYIKKEFDKKYGPTWHCIVGSNFGPNKTLLRSLGHRHFSDLTGTKTKRNYANNVSEYNTVLASLNAKRSKGNRRYDVIECDPLVRKGLEITAKHMVIPYMSMLLPPQNWTGSQKSSNLMAATIVSIKARQIFDSRGNPTVEVDVETSNGRKARAAVPSGASTGVYEALELRDGGSDYLGKAVSKAVANVNTIIGPALIGKDPTQQTAIDNFMVQQLDGTQNEWGWCKQKLGANAILAVSLAVCKAGAEVLNIPLYRHIANLAGNKKLVLPVPAFNVINGGSHAGNKLAMQEFMILPTGASSFKEAMKMGVEVYHNLKSVIKKKYGQDATNVGDEGGFAPNIQENKEGLELLKTAIAKAGYTGKVVIGMDVAASEFYGSADKTYDLNFKEEKNDGSQKISGDALKDLYKSFVSEYPIESIEDPFDQDDWEHYSKLTNEIGTKVQIVGDDLLVTNPKRVAKAIKEKTCNAFLLKVNQIGSVTESIEAVKMSKKAGWGVMASHRSGETEDTFIADLSVGLATGQIKTGAPCRSERLAKYNQLLRIEEELGSDAIYAGASFRAPVEPY
;
A
#
# COMPACT_ATOMS: atom_id res chain seq x y z
N MET A 1 24.50 13.44 -40.26
CA MET A 1 25.99 13.31 -40.35
C MET A 1 26.37 12.28 -41.42
N LYS A 2 27.56 12.34 -42.04
CA LYS A 2 28.06 11.26 -42.92
C LYS A 2 28.56 10.09 -42.05
N ASP A 3 28.32 8.84 -42.46
CA ASP A 3 28.63 7.62 -41.69
C ASP A 3 30.10 7.52 -41.20
N ASP A 4 31.04 8.08 -41.96
CA ASP A 4 32.46 8.10 -41.57
C ASP A 4 32.73 8.96 -40.32
N MET A 5 32.03 10.10 -40.22
CA MET A 5 32.18 11.01 -39.09
C MET A 5 31.62 10.41 -37.79
N GLN A 6 30.62 9.53 -37.91
CA GLN A 6 30.02 8.81 -36.79
C GLN A 6 30.99 7.79 -36.19
N LYS A 7 31.59 6.94 -37.02
CA LYS A 7 32.62 5.96 -36.60
C LYS A 7 33.80 6.66 -35.93
N GLU A 8 34.16 7.82 -36.44
CA GLU A 8 35.28 8.57 -35.90
C GLU A 8 34.97 9.23 -34.55
N ALA A 9 33.75 9.72 -34.37
CA ALA A 9 33.29 10.24 -33.07
C ALA A 9 33.47 9.22 -31.96
N VAL A 10 33.27 7.96 -32.29
CA VAL A 10 33.28 6.83 -31.37
C VAL A 10 34.71 6.45 -31.01
N ASN A 11 35.62 6.45 -31.98
CA ASN A 11 37.04 6.22 -31.72
C ASN A 11 37.64 7.32 -30.84
N ILE A 12 37.29 8.59 -31.09
CA ILE A 12 37.75 9.72 -30.27
C ILE A 12 37.19 9.61 -28.85
N ALA A 13 35.92 9.25 -28.70
CA ALA A 13 35.27 9.01 -27.42
C ALA A 13 35.93 7.89 -26.60
N ILE A 14 36.21 6.74 -27.23
CA ILE A 14 36.90 5.62 -26.57
C ILE A 14 38.25 6.09 -26.05
N SER A 15 39.04 6.77 -26.89
CA SER A 15 40.36 7.29 -26.50
C SER A 15 40.28 8.32 -25.36
N ALA A 16 39.21 9.13 -25.33
CA ALA A 16 38.99 10.11 -24.26
C ALA A 16 38.76 9.43 -22.90
N PHE A 17 38.01 8.33 -22.87
CA PHE A 17 37.71 7.56 -21.66
C PHE A 17 38.86 6.68 -21.18
N GLU A 18 39.76 6.27 -22.07
CA GLU A 18 40.99 5.57 -21.67
C GLU A 18 41.98 6.51 -20.98
N LYS A 19 41.97 7.80 -21.36
CA LYS A 19 42.94 8.79 -20.88
C LYS A 19 42.45 9.61 -19.70
N ASN A 20 41.14 9.71 -19.48
CA ASN A 20 40.57 10.61 -18.49
C ASN A 20 39.46 9.92 -17.68
N ASN A 21 39.52 10.04 -16.36
CA ASN A 21 38.53 9.48 -15.43
C ASN A 21 37.51 10.52 -14.91
N VAL A 22 37.67 11.79 -15.30
CA VAL A 22 36.79 12.90 -14.90
C VAL A 22 35.95 13.35 -16.11
N LYS A 23 34.62 13.41 -15.94
CA LYS A 23 33.66 13.68 -17.04
C LYS A 23 33.94 14.99 -17.80
N LYS A 24 34.41 16.02 -17.10
CA LYS A 24 34.79 17.31 -17.68
C LYS A 24 35.95 17.16 -18.68
N ASP A 25 36.98 16.43 -18.29
CA ASP A 25 38.20 16.26 -19.10
C ASP A 25 37.93 15.39 -20.33
N VAL A 26 37.05 14.38 -20.20
CA VAL A 26 36.54 13.60 -21.33
C VAL A 26 35.84 14.51 -22.34
N ALA A 27 34.94 15.40 -21.88
CA ALA A 27 34.20 16.31 -22.74
C ALA A 27 35.12 17.33 -23.45
N GLU A 28 36.12 17.87 -22.74
CA GLU A 28 37.11 18.79 -23.30
C GLU A 28 38.00 18.10 -24.34
N TYR A 29 38.43 16.86 -24.07
CA TYR A 29 39.24 16.08 -25.01
C TYR A 29 38.49 15.82 -26.32
N ILE A 30 37.25 15.33 -26.24
CA ILE A 30 36.42 15.05 -27.42
C ILE A 30 36.19 16.33 -28.23
N LYS A 31 35.82 17.43 -27.55
CA LYS A 31 35.63 18.72 -28.19
C LYS A 31 36.90 19.18 -28.92
N LYS A 32 38.06 19.05 -28.29
CA LYS A 32 39.34 19.50 -28.86
C LYS A 32 39.70 18.72 -30.13
N GLU A 33 39.54 17.40 -30.13
CA GLU A 33 39.82 16.58 -31.31
C GLU A 33 38.84 16.85 -32.45
N PHE A 34 37.56 17.08 -32.13
CA PHE A 34 36.56 17.46 -33.14
C PHE A 34 36.77 18.85 -33.71
N ASP A 35 37.06 19.84 -32.87
CA ASP A 35 37.36 21.20 -33.34
C ASP A 35 38.62 21.23 -34.22
N LYS A 36 39.62 20.41 -33.88
CA LYS A 36 40.86 20.28 -34.67
C LYS A 36 40.59 19.69 -36.06
N LYS A 37 39.70 18.71 -36.15
CA LYS A 37 39.50 17.94 -37.39
C LYS A 37 38.37 18.47 -38.27
N TYR A 38 37.33 19.04 -37.68
CA TYR A 38 36.11 19.48 -38.36
C TYR A 38 35.83 20.98 -38.17
N GLY A 39 36.77 21.73 -37.59
CA GLY A 39 36.69 23.16 -37.38
C GLY A 39 35.98 23.56 -36.07
N PRO A 40 36.27 24.76 -35.54
CA PRO A 40 35.89 25.16 -34.18
C PRO A 40 34.41 25.56 -34.09
N THR A 41 33.53 24.61 -33.78
CA THR A 41 32.10 24.86 -33.51
C THR A 41 31.44 23.82 -32.61
N TRP A 42 32.21 22.89 -32.02
CA TRP A 42 31.65 21.71 -31.36
C TRP A 42 31.43 21.93 -29.85
N HIS A 43 30.37 21.31 -29.35
CA HIS A 43 30.04 21.25 -27.93
C HIS A 43 29.85 19.76 -27.57
N CYS A 44 30.51 19.32 -26.50
CA CYS A 44 30.40 17.96 -25.97
C CYS A 44 29.87 18.02 -24.54
N ILE A 45 28.86 17.21 -24.23
CA ILE A 45 28.34 17.04 -22.87
C ILE A 45 28.40 15.55 -22.53
N VAL A 46 28.92 15.24 -21.34
CA VAL A 46 29.08 13.89 -20.81
C VAL A 46 28.32 13.80 -19.48
N GLY A 47 27.34 12.90 -19.39
CA GLY A 47 26.47 12.79 -18.22
C GLY A 47 25.75 11.45 -18.15
N SER A 48 25.14 11.17 -16.98
CA SER A 48 24.47 9.88 -16.68
C SER A 48 22.93 9.97 -16.66
N ASN A 49 22.36 11.16 -16.93
CA ASN A 49 20.92 11.46 -16.76
C ASN A 49 20.23 11.96 -18.05
N PHE A 50 20.84 11.80 -19.21
CA PHE A 50 20.18 12.18 -20.46
C PHE A 50 19.25 11.00 -20.88
N GLY A 51 18.09 11.32 -21.47
CA GLY A 51 16.96 10.43 -21.85
C GLY A 51 16.49 10.76 -23.29
N PRO A 52 16.18 9.85 -24.28
CA PRO A 52 15.64 10.32 -25.57
C PRO A 52 14.27 10.97 -25.39
N ASN A 53 13.45 10.42 -24.49
CA ASN A 53 12.07 10.87 -24.26
C ASN A 53 11.97 12.18 -23.48
N LYS A 54 13.03 12.65 -22.80
CA LYS A 54 13.01 13.94 -22.08
C LYS A 54 13.44 15.12 -22.96
N THR A 55 14.17 14.87 -24.05
CA THR A 55 14.72 15.93 -24.90
C THR A 55 13.71 16.38 -25.98
N LEU A 56 12.83 15.48 -26.44
CA LEU A 56 11.81 15.82 -27.45
C LEU A 56 10.61 16.60 -26.87
N LEU A 57 10.08 16.18 -25.71
CA LEU A 57 8.82 16.69 -25.14
C LEU A 57 8.89 18.14 -24.62
N ARG A 58 10.08 18.65 -24.23
CA ARG A 58 10.24 20.07 -23.85
C ARG A 58 10.55 21.01 -25.01
N SER A 59 10.83 20.48 -26.20
CA SER A 59 11.07 21.30 -27.40
C SER A 59 9.77 21.74 -28.10
N LEU A 60 8.61 21.18 -27.72
CA LEU A 60 7.32 21.40 -28.37
C LEU A 60 6.27 22.15 -27.52
N GLY A 61 6.62 22.68 -26.34
CA GLY A 61 5.64 23.29 -25.43
C GLY A 61 5.94 24.74 -25.05
N HIS A 62 5.67 25.70 -25.94
CA HIS A 62 5.28 27.07 -25.55
C HIS A 62 4.53 27.76 -26.69
N ARG A 63 3.20 27.60 -26.71
CA ARG A 63 2.27 28.65 -27.14
C ARG A 63 1.10 28.68 -26.16
N HIS A 64 0.86 29.87 -25.62
CA HIS A 64 -0.19 30.28 -24.69
C HIS A 64 -0.13 29.72 -23.26
N PHE A 65 0.40 30.54 -22.35
CA PHE A 65 -0.32 30.97 -21.15
C PHE A 65 0.29 32.30 -20.71
N SER A 66 -0.41 33.39 -21.01
CA SER A 66 -0.14 34.71 -20.44
C SER A 66 -0.96 34.88 -19.16
N ASP A 67 -0.36 35.62 -18.23
CA ASP A 67 -0.97 36.40 -17.17
C ASP A 67 -1.15 35.80 -15.76
N LEU A 68 -0.77 36.69 -14.82
CA LEU A 68 -1.10 36.78 -13.39
C LEU A 68 -0.09 36.22 -12.36
N THR A 69 0.92 37.06 -12.10
CA THR A 69 1.25 37.71 -10.80
C THR A 69 1.02 36.96 -9.47
N GLY A 70 2.06 36.93 -8.61
CA GLY A 70 1.88 37.12 -7.16
C GLY A 70 2.54 36.12 -6.16
N THR A 71 3.86 36.25 -5.95
CA THR A 71 4.65 36.11 -4.70
C THR A 71 4.37 35.10 -3.56
N LYS A 72 5.50 34.56 -3.04
CA LYS A 72 5.80 33.79 -1.79
C LYS A 72 5.49 32.29 -1.89
N THR A 73 6.44 31.35 -1.85
CA THR A 73 7.57 31.15 -0.91
C THR A 73 8.60 30.20 -1.56
N LYS A 74 9.87 30.63 -1.75
CA LYS A 74 10.99 29.74 -2.12
C LYS A 74 12.10 29.87 -1.09
N ARG A 75 12.15 28.94 -0.14
CA ARG A 75 13.38 28.49 0.52
C ARG A 75 13.41 26.96 0.42
N ASN A 76 14.59 26.43 0.09
CA ASN A 76 14.94 25.01 -0.06
C ASN A 76 14.82 24.36 -1.46
N TYR A 77 15.23 25.08 -2.51
CA TYR A 77 15.56 24.47 -3.83
C TYR A 77 16.85 25.06 -4.44
N ALA A 78 17.80 25.48 -3.59
CA ALA A 78 18.91 26.34 -4.02
C ALA A 78 20.18 25.63 -4.53
N ASN A 79 20.35 24.31 -4.36
CA ASN A 79 21.65 23.69 -4.65
C ASN A 79 21.76 22.90 -5.97
N ASN A 80 20.67 22.66 -6.70
CA ASN A 80 20.71 21.96 -8.00
C ASN A 80 20.25 22.82 -9.21
N VAL A 81 20.04 24.12 -8.99
CA VAL A 81 19.52 25.06 -10.02
C VAL A 81 20.62 25.97 -10.59
N SER A 82 21.77 26.07 -9.91
CA SER A 82 22.91 26.94 -10.30
C SER A 82 23.59 26.47 -11.60
N GLU A 83 23.91 25.19 -11.73
CA GLU A 83 24.55 24.66 -12.95
C GLU A 83 23.58 24.64 -14.14
N TYR A 84 22.30 24.35 -13.91
CA TYR A 84 21.26 24.28 -14.95
C TYR A 84 20.93 25.66 -15.55
N ASN A 85 20.84 26.70 -14.71
CA ASN A 85 20.56 28.06 -15.18
C ASN A 85 21.74 28.69 -15.93
N THR A 86 22.97 28.31 -15.59
CA THR A 86 24.18 28.77 -16.29
C THR A 86 24.26 28.21 -17.71
N VAL A 87 23.86 26.94 -17.90
CA VAL A 87 23.79 26.28 -19.21
C VAL A 87 22.65 26.86 -20.06
N LEU A 88 21.46 27.07 -19.49
CA LEU A 88 20.31 27.69 -20.17
C LEU A 88 20.56 29.15 -20.58
N ALA A 89 21.25 29.94 -19.75
CA ALA A 89 21.65 31.30 -20.10
C ALA A 89 22.62 31.32 -21.30
N SER A 90 23.57 30.36 -21.36
CA SER A 90 24.51 30.25 -22.48
C SER A 90 23.84 29.79 -23.80
N LEU A 91 22.82 28.94 -23.71
CA LEU A 91 22.05 28.46 -24.85
C LEU A 91 21.07 29.52 -25.38
N ASN A 92 20.43 30.28 -24.49
CA ASN A 92 19.53 31.37 -24.88
C ASN A 92 20.29 32.58 -25.45
N ALA A 93 21.47 32.91 -24.95
CA ALA A 93 22.31 33.98 -25.48
C ALA A 93 22.77 33.74 -26.95
N LYS A 94 22.82 32.48 -27.39
CA LYS A 94 23.23 32.10 -28.76
C LYS A 94 22.07 31.85 -29.72
N ARG A 95 20.82 31.84 -29.23
CA ARG A 95 19.60 31.66 -30.04
C ARG A 95 19.30 32.86 -30.94
N SER A 96 19.93 34.02 -30.68
CA SER A 96 19.82 35.24 -31.48
C SER A 96 20.59 35.22 -32.80
N LYS A 97 21.29 34.13 -33.15
CA LYS A 97 22.03 34.01 -34.41
C LYS A 97 21.79 32.66 -35.12
N GLY A 98 20.61 32.53 -35.73
CA GLY A 98 20.35 31.63 -36.86
C GLY A 98 19.99 30.17 -36.53
N ASN A 99 18.94 29.68 -37.21
CA ASN A 99 18.41 28.31 -37.23
C ASN A 99 19.49 27.20 -37.26
N ARG A 100 19.47 26.25 -36.31
CA ARG A 100 20.26 24.99 -36.41
C ARG A 100 19.46 23.77 -35.93
N ARG A 101 19.38 22.72 -36.78
CA ARG A 101 18.87 21.36 -36.50
C ARG A 101 19.93 20.49 -35.77
N TYR A 102 19.51 19.45 -35.03
CA TYR A 102 20.34 18.51 -34.24
C TYR A 102 20.23 17.05 -34.77
N ASP A 103 21.31 16.26 -34.78
CA ASP A 103 21.42 14.85 -35.30
C ASP A 103 22.09 13.94 -34.24
N VAL A 104 21.77 12.62 -34.17
CA VAL A 104 22.16 11.62 -33.13
C VAL A 104 23.12 10.51 -33.69
N ILE A 105 24.05 9.92 -32.90
CA ILE A 105 25.04 8.89 -33.36
C ILE A 105 25.25 7.70 -32.38
N GLU A 106 24.77 6.48 -32.70
CA GLU A 106 24.90 5.25 -31.87
C GLU A 106 26.19 4.45 -32.07
N CYS A 107 26.79 3.90 -31.00
CA CYS A 107 27.88 2.90 -31.10
C CYS A 107 28.04 1.95 -29.89
N ASP A 108 28.25 0.67 -30.22
CA ASP A 108 28.18 -0.52 -29.36
C ASP A 108 29.26 -0.66 -28.25
N PRO A 109 30.55 -0.25 -28.44
CA PRO A 109 31.58 -0.47 -27.40
C PRO A 109 31.42 0.39 -26.13
N LEU A 110 30.73 1.54 -26.22
CA LEU A 110 30.57 2.52 -25.14
C LEU A 110 29.38 2.19 -24.22
N VAL A 111 28.40 1.44 -24.72
CA VAL A 111 27.18 1.01 -24.00
C VAL A 111 27.52 0.12 -22.79
N ARG A 112 28.61 -0.66 -22.84
CA ARG A 112 29.03 -1.55 -21.74
C ARG A 112 29.54 -0.83 -20.47
N LYS A 113 29.79 0.48 -20.51
CA LYS A 113 30.33 1.27 -19.37
C LYS A 113 29.37 2.30 -18.76
N GLY A 114 28.10 2.33 -19.16
CA GLY A 114 27.06 3.18 -18.51
C GLY A 114 27.20 4.70 -18.72
N LEU A 115 27.81 5.14 -19.83
CA LEU A 115 28.03 6.55 -20.17
C LEU A 115 27.44 6.88 -21.56
N GLU A 116 26.74 8.01 -21.65
CA GLU A 116 26.25 8.57 -22.90
C GLU A 116 27.01 9.83 -23.30
N ILE A 117 27.32 9.94 -24.60
CA ILE A 117 28.07 11.06 -25.16
C ILE A 117 27.18 11.81 -26.13
N THR A 118 27.08 13.11 -25.93
CA THR A 118 26.31 14.00 -26.77
C THR A 118 27.25 14.88 -27.60
N ALA A 119 27.68 14.38 -28.75
CA ALA A 119 28.25 15.21 -29.81
C ALA A 119 27.11 15.52 -30.79
N LYS A 120 26.34 16.56 -30.45
CA LYS A 120 24.90 16.69 -30.74
C LYS A 120 24.10 15.49 -30.20
N HIS A 121 23.80 15.55 -28.90
CA HIS A 121 22.81 14.77 -28.14
C HIS A 121 22.48 13.33 -28.58
N MET A 122 23.04 12.33 -27.91
CA MET A 122 22.52 10.96 -27.90
C MET A 122 22.23 10.38 -26.52
N VAL A 123 21.07 9.71 -26.45
CA VAL A 123 20.54 8.82 -25.42
C VAL A 123 19.59 7.84 -26.11
N ILE A 124 19.56 6.51 -25.83
CA ILE A 124 18.40 5.59 -26.00
C ILE A 124 18.46 4.33 -25.05
N PRO A 125 17.29 3.77 -24.63
CA PRO A 125 17.06 2.87 -23.50
C PRO A 125 16.79 1.39 -23.89
N TYR A 126 16.63 0.56 -22.85
CA TYR A 126 16.38 -0.89 -22.84
C TYR A 126 14.94 -1.26 -23.27
N MET A 127 14.76 -2.20 -24.22
CA MET A 127 13.78 -3.29 -24.07
C MET A 127 13.93 -4.45 -25.08
N SER A 128 13.78 -5.65 -24.51
CA SER A 128 13.73 -7.04 -25.01
C SER A 128 13.29 -7.35 -26.45
N MET A 129 14.02 -8.27 -27.10
CA MET A 129 13.46 -9.35 -27.94
C MET A 129 14.43 -10.55 -28.10
N LEU A 130 13.92 -11.73 -27.74
CA LEU A 130 14.04 -13.05 -28.39
C LEU A 130 15.42 -13.76 -28.55
N LEU A 131 15.55 -14.87 -27.79
CA LEU A 131 16.15 -16.20 -28.08
C LEU A 131 17.57 -16.32 -28.68
N PRO A 132 18.43 -17.23 -28.17
CA PRO A 132 19.78 -17.43 -28.71
C PRO A 132 19.78 -18.30 -29.98
N PRO A 133 20.63 -18.00 -30.99
CA PRO A 133 21.03 -18.97 -32.00
C PRO A 133 22.00 -20.00 -31.40
N GLN A 134 21.89 -21.23 -31.90
CA GLN A 134 22.73 -22.39 -31.57
C GLN A 134 24.23 -22.11 -31.79
N ASN A 135 25.07 -22.69 -30.93
CA ASN A 135 26.54 -22.81 -30.99
C ASN A 135 27.39 -21.68 -30.38
N TRP A 136 27.27 -21.47 -29.06
CA TRP A 136 28.28 -20.74 -28.29
C TRP A 136 28.70 -21.51 -27.03
N THR A 137 29.94 -22.01 -27.00
CA THR A 137 30.54 -22.78 -25.90
C THR A 137 31.50 -21.93 -25.05
N GLY A 138 31.15 -20.67 -24.80
CA GLY A 138 31.91 -19.76 -23.94
C GLY A 138 31.23 -19.62 -22.58
N SER A 139 31.89 -20.04 -21.50
CA SER A 139 31.44 -19.83 -20.14
C SER A 139 31.34 -18.34 -19.82
N GLN A 140 30.18 -17.74 -20.03
CA GLN A 140 29.85 -16.43 -19.48
C GLN A 140 29.60 -16.60 -17.98
N LYS A 141 30.59 -16.19 -17.17
CA LYS A 141 30.31 -15.77 -15.80
C LYS A 141 29.32 -14.61 -15.89
N SER A 142 28.05 -14.88 -15.63
CA SER A 142 27.11 -13.85 -15.22
C SER A 142 27.78 -13.06 -14.10
N SER A 143 27.79 -11.74 -14.21
CA SER A 143 28.08 -10.88 -13.07
C SER A 143 26.95 -11.15 -12.06
N ASN A 144 27.18 -12.08 -11.14
CA ASN A 144 26.40 -12.19 -9.91
C ASN A 144 26.36 -10.79 -9.32
N LEU A 145 25.18 -10.15 -9.33
CA LEU A 145 24.81 -9.27 -8.23
C LEU A 145 25.08 -10.12 -6.98
N MET A 146 26.15 -9.83 -6.25
CA MET A 146 26.44 -10.51 -4.99
C MET A 146 25.14 -10.45 -4.18
N ALA A 147 24.58 -11.61 -3.85
CA ALA A 147 23.34 -11.70 -3.09
C ALA A 147 23.51 -10.84 -1.84
N ALA A 148 22.70 -9.78 -1.73
CA ALA A 148 22.77 -8.93 -0.56
C ALA A 148 22.27 -9.73 0.64
N THR A 149 22.89 -9.51 1.78
CA THR A 149 22.61 -10.24 3.01
C THR A 149 22.24 -9.24 4.09
N ILE A 150 21.41 -9.65 5.03
CA ILE A 150 21.08 -8.86 6.21
C ILE A 150 22.35 -8.71 7.07
N VAL A 151 22.73 -7.47 7.39
CA VAL A 151 23.88 -7.16 8.25
C VAL A 151 23.48 -6.52 9.57
N SER A 152 22.28 -5.96 9.67
CA SER A 152 21.75 -5.45 10.93
C SER A 152 20.23 -5.50 10.95
N ILE A 153 19.68 -5.84 12.12
CA ILE A 153 18.27 -5.67 12.46
C ILE A 153 18.23 -4.98 13.82
N LYS A 154 17.48 -3.88 13.93
CA LYS A 154 17.29 -3.16 15.19
C LYS A 154 15.85 -2.76 15.37
N ALA A 155 15.27 -3.14 16.51
CA ALA A 155 13.95 -2.72 16.94
C ALA A 155 13.99 -1.57 17.93
N ARG A 156 12.91 -0.80 17.94
CA ARG A 156 12.60 0.23 18.94
C ARG A 156 11.11 0.29 19.22
N GLN A 157 10.76 0.92 20.34
CA GLN A 157 9.40 1.28 20.67
C GLN A 157 9.08 2.65 20.07
N ILE A 158 7.97 2.74 19.35
CA ILE A 158 7.35 3.99 18.88
C ILE A 158 5.90 4.07 19.39
N PHE A 159 5.11 5.04 18.91
CA PHE A 159 3.71 5.19 19.29
C PHE A 159 2.79 5.06 18.08
N ASP A 160 1.66 4.38 18.27
CA ASP A 160 0.59 4.30 17.27
C ASP A 160 -0.30 5.55 17.28
N SER A 161 -1.30 5.58 16.41
CA SER A 161 -2.23 6.68 16.22
C SER A 161 -3.13 6.99 17.43
N ARG A 162 -3.17 6.10 18.42
CA ARG A 162 -3.89 6.23 19.70
C ARG A 162 -2.94 6.62 20.84
N GLY A 163 -1.65 6.78 20.57
CA GLY A 163 -0.62 7.06 21.56
C GLY A 163 -0.22 5.84 22.39
N ASN A 164 -0.56 4.62 21.98
CA ASN A 164 -0.06 3.42 22.65
C ASN A 164 1.30 3.01 22.06
N PRO A 165 2.19 2.41 22.85
CA PRO A 165 3.44 1.87 22.33
C PRO A 165 3.24 0.81 21.22
N THR A 166 4.14 0.76 20.26
CA THR A 166 4.23 -0.33 19.26
C THR A 166 5.67 -0.54 18.77
N VAL A 167 5.92 -1.61 18.01
CA VAL A 167 7.25 -2.03 17.56
C VAL A 167 7.57 -1.45 16.17
N GLU A 168 8.77 -0.88 16.02
CA GLU A 168 9.36 -0.50 14.73
C GLU A 168 10.71 -1.20 14.56
N VAL A 169 11.00 -1.70 13.36
CA VAL A 169 12.24 -2.40 13.02
C VAL A 169 12.92 -1.74 11.82
N ASP A 170 14.23 -1.54 11.94
CA ASP A 170 15.12 -1.23 10.83
C ASP A 170 15.92 -2.47 10.42
N VAL A 171 16.01 -2.71 9.12
CA VAL A 171 16.88 -3.72 8.49
C VAL A 171 17.91 -3.01 7.61
N GLU A 172 19.17 -3.41 7.72
CA GLU A 172 20.26 -2.97 6.85
C GLU A 172 20.90 -4.17 6.15
N THR A 173 21.24 -4.00 4.87
CA THR A 173 21.83 -5.06 4.04
C THR A 173 23.27 -4.74 3.65
N SER A 174 24.02 -5.76 3.24
CA SER A 174 25.45 -5.67 2.88
C SER A 174 25.74 -4.77 1.67
N ASN A 175 24.74 -4.46 0.85
CA ASN A 175 24.83 -3.49 -0.24
C ASN A 175 24.36 -2.07 0.16
N GLY A 176 24.22 -1.79 1.46
CA GLY A 176 23.89 -0.48 2.01
C GLY A 176 22.42 -0.08 1.90
N ARG A 177 21.53 -0.98 1.47
CA ARG A 177 20.09 -0.72 1.48
C ARG A 177 19.56 -0.78 2.90
N LYS A 178 18.56 0.06 3.18
CA LYS A 178 17.91 0.15 4.48
C LYS A 178 16.41 0.14 4.29
N ALA A 179 15.72 -0.59 5.15
CA ALA A 179 14.28 -0.64 5.18
C ALA A 179 13.78 -0.53 6.61
N ARG A 180 12.58 0.04 6.76
CA ARG A 180 11.93 0.25 8.04
C ARG A 180 10.49 -0.21 7.97
N ALA A 181 10.03 -0.87 9.02
CA ALA A 181 8.62 -1.17 9.17
C ALA A 181 8.14 -1.00 10.61
N ALA A 182 6.91 -0.52 10.76
CA ALA A 182 6.22 -0.41 12.03
C ALA A 182 4.93 -1.23 12.00
N VAL A 183 4.56 -1.84 13.13
CA VAL A 183 3.37 -2.70 13.21
C VAL A 183 2.19 -1.98 13.83
N PRO A 184 0.97 -2.18 13.32
CA PRO A 184 -0.24 -1.62 13.91
C PRO A 184 -0.73 -2.45 15.11
N SER A 185 -1.63 -1.88 15.90
CA SER A 185 -2.26 -2.48 17.07
C SER A 185 -3.80 -2.48 16.96
N GLY A 186 -4.46 -3.50 17.50
CA GLY A 186 -5.93 -3.65 17.51
C GLY A 186 -6.64 -3.02 18.71
N ALA A 187 -7.95 -2.81 18.60
CA ALA A 187 -8.85 -2.48 19.72
C ALA A 187 -9.71 -3.69 20.10
N SER A 188 -10.47 -4.22 19.13
CA SER A 188 -11.05 -5.57 19.18
C SER A 188 -9.98 -6.58 18.76
N THR A 189 -9.80 -7.61 19.59
CA THR A 189 -8.91 -8.73 19.30
C THR A 189 -9.72 -10.00 19.41
N GLY A 190 -9.92 -10.69 18.28
CA GLY A 190 -10.53 -12.01 18.28
C GLY A 190 -9.70 -12.96 19.15
N VAL A 191 -10.36 -13.90 19.84
CA VAL A 191 -9.70 -14.81 20.79
C VAL A 191 -8.72 -15.78 20.12
N TYR A 192 -8.73 -15.83 18.79
CA TYR A 192 -7.97 -16.74 17.94
C TYR A 192 -6.78 -16.07 17.22
N GLU A 193 -6.55 -14.76 17.40
CA GLU A 193 -5.47 -14.01 16.76
C GLU A 193 -4.07 -14.49 17.20
N ALA A 194 -3.06 -14.26 16.35
CA ALA A 194 -1.67 -14.30 16.77
C ALA A 194 -1.42 -13.26 17.87
N LEU A 195 -0.74 -13.67 18.94
CA LEU A 195 -0.74 -12.89 20.17
C LEU A 195 0.31 -11.78 20.13
N GLU A 196 -0.15 -10.54 20.27
CA GLU A 196 0.72 -9.40 20.52
C GLU A 196 1.42 -9.55 21.88
N LEU A 197 2.74 -9.35 21.93
CA LEU A 197 3.47 -9.36 23.20
C LEU A 197 3.52 -7.95 23.79
N ARG A 198 2.81 -7.77 24.90
CA ARG A 198 2.83 -6.58 25.75
C ARG A 198 3.57 -6.86 27.06
N ASP A 199 4.13 -5.81 27.66
CA ASP A 199 4.93 -5.96 28.88
C ASP A 199 4.09 -6.26 30.11
N GLY A 200 2.85 -5.74 30.18
CA GLY A 200 2.05 -5.68 31.39
C GLY A 200 2.60 -4.65 32.39
N GLY A 201 2.08 -4.65 33.62
CA GLY A 201 2.52 -3.73 34.68
C GLY A 201 1.98 -2.30 34.54
N SER A 202 2.67 -1.32 35.13
CA SER A 202 2.21 0.08 35.21
C SER A 202 2.55 0.92 33.97
N ASP A 203 3.65 0.60 33.29
CA ASP A 203 4.19 1.45 32.24
C ASP A 203 3.26 1.48 31.03
N TYR A 204 2.88 2.69 30.62
CA TYR A 204 1.91 2.93 29.55
C TYR A 204 0.62 2.13 29.73
N LEU A 205 0.13 2.01 30.98
CA LEU A 205 -1.05 1.24 31.34
C LEU A 205 -0.93 -0.25 30.96
N GLY A 206 0.28 -0.80 31.10
CA GLY A 206 0.62 -2.19 30.76
C GLY A 206 0.84 -2.44 29.26
N LYS A 207 0.79 -1.40 28.43
CA LYS A 207 0.88 -1.51 26.96
C LYS A 207 2.28 -1.30 26.40
N ALA A 208 3.31 -1.19 27.24
CA ALA A 208 4.70 -1.15 26.76
C ALA A 208 5.04 -2.41 25.93
N VAL A 209 6.03 -2.29 25.03
CA VAL A 209 6.47 -3.36 24.12
C VAL A 209 7.99 -3.64 24.24
N SER A 210 8.59 -3.33 25.39
CA SER A 210 10.03 -3.51 25.60
C SER A 210 10.45 -4.98 25.49
N LYS A 211 9.59 -5.94 25.89
CA LYS A 211 9.85 -7.38 25.72
C LYS A 211 9.89 -7.77 24.24
N ALA A 212 8.94 -7.29 23.43
CA ALA A 212 8.92 -7.57 21.99
C ALA A 212 10.15 -6.94 21.28
N VAL A 213 10.50 -5.70 21.65
CA VAL A 213 11.71 -5.02 21.15
C VAL A 213 12.98 -5.78 21.54
N ALA A 214 13.05 -6.26 22.78
CA ALA A 214 14.18 -7.07 23.25
C ALA A 214 14.29 -8.37 22.46
N ASN A 215 13.17 -9.09 22.25
CA ASN A 215 13.14 -10.32 21.44
C ASN A 215 13.67 -10.10 20.02
N VAL A 216 13.34 -8.98 19.37
CA VAL A 216 13.93 -8.65 18.06
C VAL A 216 15.44 -8.42 18.19
N ASN A 217 15.87 -7.59 19.13
CA ASN A 217 17.27 -7.16 19.23
C ASN A 217 18.24 -8.27 19.69
N THR A 218 17.78 -9.21 20.54
CA THR A 218 18.65 -10.21 21.16
C THR A 218 18.47 -11.62 20.61
N ILE A 219 17.33 -11.92 19.97
CA ILE A 219 17.03 -13.26 19.44
C ILE A 219 16.90 -13.23 17.93
N ILE A 220 15.89 -12.52 17.39
CA ILE A 220 15.56 -12.58 15.95
C ILE A 220 16.68 -11.96 15.12
N GLY A 221 17.13 -10.75 15.47
CA GLY A 221 18.14 -10.00 14.75
C GLY A 221 19.44 -10.80 14.55
N PRO A 222 20.08 -11.28 15.62
CA PRO A 222 21.28 -12.13 15.52
C PRO A 222 21.06 -13.39 14.66
N ALA A 223 19.89 -14.01 14.75
CA ALA A 223 19.59 -15.25 14.01
C ALA A 223 19.36 -15.04 12.51
N LEU A 224 19.07 -13.81 12.06
CA LEU A 224 18.83 -13.47 10.65
C LEU A 224 20.04 -12.85 9.93
N ILE A 225 21.12 -12.52 10.65
CA ILE A 225 22.35 -12.00 10.02
C ILE A 225 22.89 -13.00 8.99
N GLY A 226 23.28 -12.49 7.82
CA GLY A 226 23.81 -13.29 6.72
C GLY A 226 22.76 -13.91 5.81
N LYS A 227 21.46 -13.83 6.14
CA LYS A 227 20.38 -14.32 5.27
C LYS A 227 20.05 -13.32 4.16
N ASP A 228 19.61 -13.83 3.01
CA ASP A 228 19.16 -13.04 1.86
C ASP A 228 17.73 -12.50 2.11
N PRO A 229 17.51 -11.17 2.16
CA PRO A 229 16.20 -10.59 2.44
C PRO A 229 15.17 -10.83 1.33
N THR A 230 15.57 -11.30 0.14
CA THR A 230 14.64 -11.67 -0.93
C THR A 230 13.96 -13.02 -0.67
N GLN A 231 14.49 -13.83 0.26
CA GLN A 231 13.96 -15.15 0.61
C GLN A 231 12.89 -15.04 1.71
N GLN A 232 11.83 -14.25 1.45
CA GLN A 232 10.78 -13.92 2.42
C GLN A 232 10.20 -15.16 3.12
N THR A 233 9.77 -16.17 2.35
CA THR A 233 9.18 -17.40 2.87
C THR A 233 10.14 -18.17 3.78
N ALA A 234 11.42 -18.24 3.43
CA ALA A 234 12.40 -18.93 4.25
C ALA A 234 12.66 -18.20 5.58
N ILE A 235 12.71 -16.87 5.55
CA ILE A 235 12.91 -16.04 6.74
C ILE A 235 11.69 -16.10 7.66
N ASP A 236 10.49 -15.91 7.13
CA ASP A 236 9.24 -15.98 7.92
C ASP A 236 9.08 -17.36 8.56
N ASN A 237 9.27 -18.45 7.80
CA ASN A 237 9.19 -19.80 8.33
C ASN A 237 10.25 -20.08 9.40
N PHE A 238 11.46 -19.55 9.23
CA PHE A 238 12.51 -19.68 10.25
C PHE A 238 12.11 -18.97 11.56
N MET A 239 11.57 -17.75 11.49
CA MET A 239 11.08 -17.03 12.68
C MET A 239 9.92 -17.76 13.36
N VAL A 240 8.90 -18.15 12.60
CA VAL A 240 7.66 -18.72 13.14
C VAL A 240 7.86 -20.16 13.63
N GLN A 241 8.51 -21.01 12.85
CA GLN A 241 8.57 -22.45 13.12
C GLN A 241 9.77 -22.84 13.99
N GLN A 242 10.91 -22.15 13.85
CA GLN A 242 12.16 -22.55 14.51
C GLN A 242 12.52 -21.65 15.70
N LEU A 243 12.40 -20.32 15.56
CA LEU A 243 12.75 -19.41 16.66
C LEU A 243 11.65 -19.31 17.72
N ASP A 244 10.40 -19.13 17.27
CA ASP A 244 9.23 -19.08 18.13
C ASP A 244 8.74 -20.49 18.49
N GLY A 245 8.23 -21.23 17.50
CA GLY A 245 7.82 -22.63 17.62
C GLY A 245 6.52 -22.87 18.41
N THR A 246 5.82 -21.82 18.86
CA THR A 246 4.60 -21.98 19.66
C THR A 246 3.36 -22.22 18.79
N GLN A 247 2.52 -23.16 19.22
CA GLN A 247 1.27 -23.53 18.55
C GLN A 247 0.10 -23.56 19.54
N ASN A 248 -1.09 -23.24 19.05
CA ASN A 248 -2.37 -23.57 19.66
C ASN A 248 -3.15 -24.54 18.74
N GLU A 249 -4.39 -24.88 19.11
CA GLU A 249 -5.26 -25.75 18.30
C GLU A 249 -5.51 -25.21 16.87
N TRP A 250 -5.37 -23.90 16.67
CA TRP A 250 -5.58 -23.19 15.40
C TRP A 250 -4.28 -22.93 14.60
N GLY A 251 -3.10 -23.28 15.09
CA GLY A 251 -1.82 -23.14 14.36
C GLY A 251 -0.75 -22.36 15.12
N TRP A 252 0.17 -21.73 14.41
CA TRP A 252 1.29 -20.99 14.99
C TRP A 252 0.84 -19.70 15.68
N CYS A 253 0.88 -19.66 17.02
CA CYS A 253 0.33 -18.55 17.81
C CYS A 253 1.35 -17.45 18.14
N LYS A 254 2.65 -17.70 17.92
CA LYS A 254 3.72 -16.69 18.00
C LYS A 254 3.86 -16.09 19.40
N GLN A 255 3.47 -16.85 20.42
CA GLN A 255 3.35 -16.39 21.80
C GLN A 255 4.72 -16.13 22.46
N LYS A 256 5.75 -16.88 22.08
CA LYS A 256 7.07 -16.79 22.73
C LYS A 256 7.81 -15.51 22.35
N LEU A 257 7.85 -15.18 21.06
CA LEU A 257 8.54 -13.99 20.56
C LEU A 257 7.62 -12.78 20.47
N GLY A 258 6.31 -12.99 20.30
CA GLY A 258 5.31 -11.97 20.05
C GLY A 258 5.04 -11.79 18.56
N ALA A 259 3.76 -11.82 18.17
CA ALA A 259 3.35 -11.60 16.78
C ALA A 259 3.77 -10.22 16.26
N ASN A 260 3.78 -9.19 17.11
CA ASN A 260 4.28 -7.85 16.81
C ASN A 260 5.80 -7.83 16.51
N ALA A 261 6.61 -8.61 17.24
CA ALA A 261 8.05 -8.73 16.98
C ALA A 261 8.33 -9.41 15.63
N ILE A 262 7.69 -10.56 15.39
CA ILE A 262 7.86 -11.32 14.14
C ILE A 262 7.38 -10.51 12.94
N LEU A 263 6.19 -9.90 13.04
CA LEU A 263 5.64 -9.12 11.95
C LEU A 263 6.53 -7.91 11.61
N ALA A 264 7.02 -7.17 12.61
CA ALA A 264 7.83 -5.98 12.35
C ALA A 264 9.08 -6.33 11.53
N VAL A 265 9.74 -7.45 11.87
CA VAL A 265 10.87 -7.98 11.10
C VAL A 265 10.44 -8.46 9.73
N SER A 266 9.34 -9.21 9.63
CA SER A 266 8.80 -9.74 8.37
C SER A 266 8.51 -8.63 7.35
N LEU A 267 7.86 -7.54 7.78
CA LEU A 267 7.57 -6.36 6.96
C LEU A 267 8.85 -5.63 6.53
N ALA A 268 9.80 -5.42 7.46
CA ALA A 268 11.05 -4.72 7.16
C ALA A 268 11.94 -5.53 6.21
N VAL A 269 11.96 -6.86 6.34
CA VAL A 269 12.65 -7.77 5.40
C VAL A 269 12.01 -7.73 4.02
N CYS A 270 10.67 -7.73 3.92
CA CYS A 270 9.97 -7.63 2.63
C CYS A 270 10.33 -6.32 1.90
N LYS A 271 10.37 -5.20 2.63
CA LYS A 271 10.83 -3.91 2.11
C LYS A 271 12.31 -3.95 1.69
N ALA A 272 13.18 -4.57 2.50
CA ALA A 272 14.59 -4.72 2.16
C ALA A 272 14.79 -5.60 0.91
N GLY A 273 13.99 -6.65 0.74
CA GLY A 273 13.98 -7.50 -0.45
C GLY A 273 13.63 -6.72 -1.71
N ALA A 274 12.61 -5.86 -1.65
CA ALA A 274 12.25 -4.95 -2.74
C ALA A 274 13.39 -3.97 -3.09
N GLU A 275 14.01 -3.35 -2.08
CA GLU A 275 15.16 -2.44 -2.24
C GLU A 275 16.40 -3.12 -2.84
N VAL A 276 16.70 -4.36 -2.42
CA VAL A 276 17.80 -5.17 -2.96
C VAL A 276 17.58 -5.51 -4.43
N LEU A 277 16.34 -5.85 -4.79
CA LEU A 277 15.94 -6.13 -6.16
C LEU A 277 15.75 -4.85 -7.00
N ASN A 278 15.81 -3.68 -6.36
CA ASN A 278 15.57 -2.38 -6.97
C ASN A 278 14.22 -2.33 -7.73
N ILE A 279 13.18 -2.86 -7.10
CA ILE A 279 11.80 -2.82 -7.58
C ILE A 279 10.89 -2.20 -6.51
N PRO A 280 9.76 -1.61 -6.92
CA PRO A 280 8.75 -1.14 -5.98
C PRO A 280 8.19 -2.27 -5.10
N LEU A 281 7.83 -1.95 -3.86
CA LEU A 281 7.34 -2.93 -2.89
C LEU A 281 6.10 -3.68 -3.39
N TYR A 282 5.12 -2.99 -3.97
CA TYR A 282 3.92 -3.63 -4.53
C TYR A 282 4.26 -4.67 -5.61
N ARG A 283 5.33 -4.47 -6.41
CA ARG A 283 5.80 -5.46 -7.39
C ARG A 283 6.52 -6.62 -6.73
N HIS A 284 7.32 -6.36 -5.70
CA HIS A 284 7.96 -7.42 -4.92
C HIS A 284 6.92 -8.35 -4.28
N ILE A 285 5.88 -7.78 -3.65
CA ILE A 285 4.75 -8.53 -3.09
C ILE A 285 4.03 -9.33 -4.17
N ALA A 286 3.78 -8.74 -5.35
CA ALA A 286 3.17 -9.45 -6.47
C ALA A 286 4.01 -10.66 -6.91
N ASN A 287 5.34 -10.52 -6.97
CA ASN A 287 6.25 -11.61 -7.30
C ASN A 287 6.19 -12.73 -6.26
N LEU A 288 6.18 -12.41 -4.96
CA LEU A 288 6.02 -13.39 -3.87
C LEU A 288 4.67 -14.11 -3.97
N ALA A 289 3.61 -13.40 -4.34
CA ALA A 289 2.28 -13.96 -4.54
C ALA A 289 2.13 -14.74 -5.86
N GLY A 290 3.02 -14.54 -6.84
CA GLY A 290 2.85 -15.07 -8.19
C GLY A 290 1.79 -14.33 -9.01
N ASN A 291 1.44 -13.10 -8.62
CA ASN A 291 0.45 -12.27 -9.29
C ASN A 291 1.06 -11.55 -10.49
N LYS A 292 0.42 -11.68 -11.66
CA LYS A 292 0.86 -11.05 -12.91
C LYS A 292 0.13 -9.74 -13.21
N LYS A 293 -1.12 -9.62 -12.75
CA LYS A 293 -1.96 -8.44 -12.95
C LYS A 293 -2.08 -7.71 -11.61
N LEU A 294 -1.81 -6.41 -11.65
CA LEU A 294 -1.97 -5.51 -10.53
C LEU A 294 -3.27 -4.74 -10.71
N VAL A 295 -3.95 -4.45 -9.61
CA VAL A 295 -5.18 -3.68 -9.59
C VAL A 295 -5.16 -2.76 -8.38
N LEU A 296 -5.55 -1.50 -8.57
CA LEU A 296 -5.80 -0.56 -7.49
C LEU A 296 -7.14 -0.85 -6.82
N PRO A 297 -7.16 -0.90 -5.48
CA PRO A 297 -8.35 -1.28 -4.73
C PRO A 297 -9.40 -0.17 -4.69
N VAL A 298 -10.68 -0.56 -4.59
CA VAL A 298 -11.74 0.35 -4.10
C VAL A 298 -11.48 0.67 -2.63
N PRO A 299 -11.35 1.94 -2.24
CA PRO A 299 -11.25 2.31 -0.83
C PRO A 299 -12.63 2.21 -0.15
N ALA A 300 -12.69 1.47 0.96
CA ALA A 300 -13.80 1.48 1.89
C ALA A 300 -13.50 2.48 3.01
N PHE A 301 -14.02 3.70 2.86
CA PHE A 301 -13.80 4.77 3.83
C PHE A 301 -14.75 4.62 5.01
N ASN A 302 -14.23 4.37 6.20
CA ASN A 302 -15.01 4.46 7.44
C ASN A 302 -15.41 5.92 7.71
N VAL A 303 -16.70 6.22 7.77
CA VAL A 303 -17.19 7.61 7.86
C VAL A 303 -18.13 7.89 9.03
N ILE A 304 -18.78 6.87 9.60
CA ILE A 304 -19.55 6.96 10.85
C ILE A 304 -19.15 5.79 11.74
N ASN A 305 -18.82 6.10 12.99
CA ASN A 305 -18.43 5.13 14.01
C ASN A 305 -19.57 4.90 15.02
N GLY A 306 -19.71 3.66 15.46
CA GLY A 306 -20.51 3.18 16.58
C GLY A 306 -19.75 2.12 17.36
N GLY A 307 -20.46 1.17 17.97
CA GLY A 307 -19.88 0.04 18.70
C GLY A 307 -18.84 0.47 19.72
N SER A 308 -17.74 -0.29 19.82
CA SER A 308 -16.61 0.00 20.70
C SER A 308 -15.73 1.17 20.23
N HIS A 309 -15.94 1.69 19.01
CA HIS A 309 -15.19 2.79 18.40
C HIS A 309 -15.76 4.19 18.68
N ALA A 310 -16.89 4.30 19.38
CA ALA A 310 -17.56 5.57 19.67
C ALA A 310 -18.23 5.58 21.05
N GLY A 311 -18.52 6.76 21.61
CA GLY A 311 -19.31 6.91 22.85
C GLY A 311 -20.82 7.05 22.64
N ASN A 312 -21.32 6.94 21.40
CA ASN A 312 -22.74 7.04 21.07
C ASN A 312 -23.49 5.72 21.37
N LYS A 313 -24.80 5.67 21.11
CA LYS A 313 -25.61 4.46 21.34
C LYS A 313 -25.65 3.46 20.18
N LEU A 314 -25.01 3.80 19.06
CA LEU A 314 -25.01 2.98 17.86
C LEU A 314 -24.31 1.66 18.14
N ALA A 315 -25.01 0.53 17.96
CA ALA A 315 -24.42 -0.79 18.22
C ALA A 315 -23.40 -1.21 17.16
N MET A 316 -23.73 -0.97 15.89
CA MET A 316 -22.87 -1.34 14.76
C MET A 316 -21.62 -0.46 14.72
N GLN A 317 -20.46 -1.08 14.52
CA GLN A 317 -19.17 -0.42 14.72
C GLN A 317 -18.86 0.62 13.65
N GLU A 318 -19.11 0.34 12.37
CA GLU A 318 -18.70 1.22 11.28
C GLU A 318 -19.68 1.23 10.11
N PHE A 319 -19.87 2.43 9.55
CA PHE A 319 -20.53 2.62 8.27
C PHE A 319 -19.55 3.24 7.30
N MET A 320 -19.35 2.54 6.19
CA MET A 320 -18.35 2.85 5.18
C MET A 320 -18.99 3.29 3.88
N ILE A 321 -18.25 4.07 3.09
CA ILE A 321 -18.59 4.39 1.70
C ILE A 321 -17.53 3.83 0.74
N LEU A 322 -17.99 3.25 -0.37
CA LEU A 322 -17.16 2.60 -1.38
C LEU A 322 -17.43 3.24 -2.76
N PRO A 323 -16.49 4.01 -3.35
CA PRO A 323 -16.66 4.62 -4.66
C PRO A 323 -16.46 3.61 -5.82
N THR A 324 -17.32 2.60 -5.92
CA THR A 324 -17.24 1.54 -6.93
C THR A 324 -17.45 2.05 -8.36
N GLY A 325 -18.16 3.16 -8.53
CA GLY A 325 -18.43 3.80 -9.83
C GLY A 325 -17.37 4.81 -10.30
N ALA A 326 -16.24 4.92 -9.61
CA ALA A 326 -15.11 5.73 -10.07
C ALA A 326 -14.33 5.04 -11.20
N SER A 327 -13.72 5.82 -12.09
CA SER A 327 -12.89 5.33 -13.20
C SER A 327 -11.42 5.09 -12.83
N SER A 328 -10.98 5.65 -11.71
CA SER A 328 -9.61 5.61 -11.23
C SER A 328 -9.55 5.73 -9.71
N PHE A 329 -8.43 5.36 -9.08
CA PHE A 329 -8.26 5.51 -7.64
C PHE A 329 -8.25 6.99 -7.22
N LYS A 330 -7.62 7.87 -7.98
CA LYS A 330 -7.70 9.32 -7.80
C LYS A 330 -9.13 9.85 -7.83
N GLU A 331 -9.97 9.36 -8.75
CA GLU A 331 -11.39 9.74 -8.77
C GLU A 331 -12.12 9.18 -7.54
N ALA A 332 -11.84 7.94 -7.14
CA ALA A 332 -12.42 7.34 -5.93
C ALA A 332 -12.08 8.16 -4.67
N MET A 333 -10.83 8.61 -4.53
CA MET A 333 -10.40 9.50 -3.46
C MET A 333 -11.18 10.82 -3.47
N LYS A 334 -11.37 11.43 -4.64
CA LYS A 334 -12.18 12.66 -4.77
C LYS A 334 -13.61 12.42 -4.29
N MET A 335 -14.25 11.34 -4.76
CA MET A 335 -15.62 10.99 -4.35
C MET A 335 -15.71 10.80 -2.83
N GLY A 336 -14.81 10.01 -2.24
CA GLY A 336 -14.80 9.76 -0.80
C GLY A 336 -14.63 11.02 0.03
N VAL A 337 -13.69 11.90 -0.34
CA VAL A 337 -13.44 13.18 0.33
C VAL A 337 -14.65 14.11 0.27
N GLU A 338 -15.26 14.25 -0.91
CA GLU A 338 -16.43 15.12 -1.09
C GLU A 338 -17.66 14.61 -0.34
N VAL A 339 -17.90 13.29 -0.32
CA VAL A 339 -18.97 12.69 0.50
C VAL A 339 -18.69 12.89 1.99
N TYR A 340 -17.46 12.66 2.45
CA TYR A 340 -17.08 12.83 3.86
C TYR A 340 -17.29 14.27 4.35
N HIS A 341 -16.92 15.28 3.57
CA HIS A 341 -17.15 16.69 3.94
C HIS A 341 -18.62 17.11 3.86
N ASN A 342 -19.39 16.55 2.93
CA ASN A 342 -20.85 16.74 2.91
C ASN A 342 -21.50 16.10 4.13
N LEU A 343 -21.09 14.89 4.50
CA LEU A 343 -21.53 14.20 5.70
C LEU A 343 -21.23 15.02 6.96
N LYS A 344 -20.00 15.56 7.09
CA LYS A 344 -19.64 16.49 8.18
C LYS A 344 -20.63 17.65 8.30
N SER A 345 -21.01 18.23 7.17
CA SER A 345 -21.95 19.36 7.11
C SER A 345 -23.38 18.96 7.51
N VAL A 346 -23.83 17.77 7.09
CA VAL A 346 -25.13 17.20 7.46
C VAL A 346 -25.17 16.91 8.97
N ILE A 347 -24.13 16.26 9.51
CA ILE A 347 -23.99 15.96 10.93
C ILE A 347 -23.97 17.26 11.75
N LYS A 348 -23.14 18.23 11.36
CA LYS A 348 -23.05 19.53 12.04
C LYS A 348 -24.40 20.22 12.15
N LYS A 349 -25.19 20.19 11.06
CA LYS A 349 -26.50 20.82 11.02
C LYS A 349 -27.51 20.11 11.93
N LYS A 350 -27.45 18.79 12.04
CA LYS A 350 -28.43 17.99 12.78
C LYS A 350 -28.08 17.80 14.26
N TYR A 351 -26.80 17.56 14.59
CA TYR A 351 -26.35 17.20 15.93
C TYR A 351 -25.40 18.23 16.57
N GLY A 352 -25.08 19.31 15.85
CA GLY A 352 -24.18 20.37 16.33
C GLY A 352 -22.70 20.13 15.99
N GLN A 353 -21.87 21.11 16.36
CA GLN A 353 -20.44 21.15 16.01
C GLN A 353 -19.65 19.99 16.62
N ASP A 354 -19.93 19.62 17.87
CA ASP A 354 -19.17 18.62 18.62
C ASP A 354 -19.34 17.20 18.05
N ALA A 355 -20.50 16.93 17.43
CA ALA A 355 -20.76 15.68 16.72
C ALA A 355 -19.88 15.48 15.47
N THR A 356 -19.10 16.49 15.07
CA THR A 356 -18.13 16.39 13.97
C THR A 356 -16.72 16.06 14.43
N ASN A 357 -16.52 15.79 15.73
CA ASN A 357 -15.32 15.14 16.22
C ASN A 357 -15.23 13.72 15.63
N VAL A 358 -14.00 13.23 15.53
CA VAL A 358 -13.69 11.98 14.86
C VAL A 358 -13.18 10.95 15.85
N GLY A 359 -13.53 9.68 15.65
CA GLY A 359 -12.99 8.56 16.43
C GLY A 359 -11.60 8.13 15.95
N ASP A 360 -11.15 6.98 16.44
CA ASP A 360 -9.82 6.41 16.16
C ASP A 360 -9.51 6.35 14.65
N GLU A 361 -10.49 5.95 13.84
CA GLU A 361 -10.35 5.75 12.40
C GLU A 361 -10.72 6.97 11.54
N GLY A 362 -11.02 8.10 12.18
CA GLY A 362 -11.36 9.35 11.48
C GLY A 362 -12.84 9.49 11.08
N GLY A 363 -13.66 8.46 11.26
CA GLY A 363 -15.12 8.54 11.11
C GLY A 363 -15.77 9.41 12.18
N PHE A 364 -16.92 10.00 11.87
CA PHE A 364 -17.67 10.83 12.83
C PHE A 364 -18.41 9.95 13.84
N ALA A 365 -18.60 10.45 15.06
CA ALA A 365 -19.34 9.75 16.12
C ALA A 365 -20.56 10.57 16.59
N PRO A 366 -21.53 10.91 15.71
CA PRO A 366 -22.75 11.58 16.13
C PRO A 366 -23.56 10.72 17.10
N ASN A 367 -24.38 11.35 17.94
CA ASN A 367 -25.25 10.65 18.91
C ASN A 367 -26.49 10.04 18.24
N ILE A 368 -26.25 9.15 17.27
CA ILE A 368 -27.26 8.36 16.57
C ILE A 368 -27.90 7.37 17.56
N GLN A 369 -29.22 7.26 17.51
CA GLN A 369 -29.96 6.33 18.38
C GLN A 369 -30.27 4.99 17.68
N GLU A 370 -30.42 4.99 16.35
CA GLU A 370 -30.80 3.80 15.58
C GLU A 370 -29.89 3.59 14.37
N ASN A 371 -29.55 2.33 14.05
CA ASN A 371 -28.66 2.00 12.92
C ASN A 371 -29.15 2.58 11.58
N LYS A 372 -30.47 2.61 11.36
CA LYS A 372 -31.10 3.15 10.15
C LYS A 372 -30.81 4.64 9.94
N GLU A 373 -30.70 5.40 11.02
CA GLU A 373 -30.39 6.83 10.97
C GLU A 373 -28.97 7.08 10.42
N GLY A 374 -28.01 6.21 10.73
CA GLY A 374 -26.67 6.24 10.13
C GLY A 374 -26.70 6.07 8.61
N LEU A 375 -27.48 5.09 8.14
CA LEU A 375 -27.67 4.84 6.70
C LEU A 375 -28.35 6.01 5.98
N GLU A 376 -29.36 6.64 6.59
CA GLU A 376 -30.01 7.84 6.04
C GLU A 376 -29.07 9.05 5.94
N LEU A 377 -28.19 9.24 6.93
CA LEU A 377 -27.16 10.28 6.88
C LEU A 377 -26.20 10.05 5.70
N LEU A 378 -25.78 8.81 5.47
CA LEU A 378 -24.91 8.45 4.34
C LEU A 378 -25.62 8.65 3.00
N LYS A 379 -26.85 8.16 2.86
CA LYS A 379 -27.66 8.35 1.65
C LYS A 379 -27.83 9.83 1.32
N THR A 380 -28.11 10.65 2.33
CA THR A 380 -28.21 12.12 2.18
C THR A 380 -26.88 12.74 1.76
N ALA A 381 -25.77 12.34 2.39
CA ALA A 381 -24.44 12.87 2.08
C ALA A 381 -23.97 12.50 0.65
N ILE A 382 -24.19 11.24 0.24
CA ILE A 382 -23.88 10.74 -1.11
C ILE A 382 -24.68 11.51 -2.16
N ALA A 383 -25.99 11.68 -1.94
CA ALA A 383 -26.86 12.44 -2.85
C ALA A 383 -26.43 13.90 -2.94
N LYS A 384 -26.11 14.53 -1.81
CA LYS A 384 -25.65 15.93 -1.76
C LYS A 384 -24.31 16.14 -2.46
N ALA A 385 -23.42 15.15 -2.44
CA ALA A 385 -22.16 15.17 -3.18
C ALA A 385 -22.33 14.86 -4.68
N GLY A 386 -23.52 14.45 -5.13
CA GLY A 386 -23.80 14.15 -6.54
C GLY A 386 -23.30 12.77 -7.01
N TYR A 387 -23.12 11.82 -6.08
CA TYR A 387 -22.55 10.49 -6.37
C TYR A 387 -23.52 9.33 -6.16
N THR A 388 -24.83 9.58 -6.16
CA THR A 388 -25.85 8.53 -6.16
C THR A 388 -25.61 7.54 -7.30
N GLY A 389 -25.58 6.24 -6.98
CA GLY A 389 -25.31 5.17 -7.95
C GLY A 389 -23.83 4.99 -8.31
N LYS A 390 -22.92 5.83 -7.81
CA LYS A 390 -21.46 5.68 -7.98
C LYS A 390 -20.73 5.35 -6.68
N VAL A 391 -21.33 5.69 -5.55
CA VAL A 391 -20.84 5.35 -4.21
C VAL A 391 -21.88 4.45 -3.54
N VAL A 392 -21.42 3.29 -3.09
CA VAL A 392 -22.20 2.30 -2.36
C VAL A 392 -21.78 2.27 -0.89
N ILE A 393 -22.53 1.57 -0.05
CA ILE A 393 -22.31 1.50 1.40
C ILE A 393 -21.73 0.13 1.76
N GLY A 394 -20.79 0.15 2.70
CA GLY A 394 -20.33 -1.02 3.43
C GLY A 394 -20.62 -0.86 4.92
N MET A 395 -20.70 -1.95 5.66
CA MET A 395 -20.90 -1.93 7.11
C MET A 395 -19.94 -2.91 7.76
N ASP A 396 -19.39 -2.51 8.90
CA ASP A 396 -18.74 -3.42 9.85
C ASP A 396 -19.58 -3.39 11.12
N VAL A 397 -20.19 -4.54 11.41
CA VAL A 397 -21.11 -4.67 12.53
C VAL A 397 -20.34 -4.92 13.82
N ALA A 398 -19.28 -5.73 13.77
CA ALA A 398 -18.57 -6.27 14.94
C ALA A 398 -19.53 -6.93 15.96
N ALA A 399 -20.39 -7.85 15.49
CA ALA A 399 -21.49 -8.38 16.30
C ALA A 399 -21.06 -9.14 17.57
N SER A 400 -19.82 -9.65 17.62
CA SER A 400 -19.24 -10.26 18.81
C SER A 400 -19.26 -9.31 20.03
N GLU A 401 -19.13 -8.00 19.81
CA GLU A 401 -19.08 -6.99 20.89
C GLU A 401 -20.41 -6.83 21.64
N PHE A 402 -21.51 -7.26 21.03
CA PHE A 402 -22.85 -7.16 21.61
C PHE A 402 -23.60 -8.50 21.63
N TYR A 403 -22.86 -9.61 21.56
CA TYR A 403 -23.42 -10.95 21.67
C TYR A 403 -23.43 -11.44 23.13
N GLY A 404 -24.60 -11.83 23.62
CA GLY A 404 -24.80 -12.46 24.91
C GLY A 404 -24.63 -13.97 24.84
N SER A 405 -23.50 -14.51 25.29
CA SER A 405 -23.23 -15.96 25.22
C SER A 405 -24.18 -16.80 26.08
N ALA A 406 -24.74 -16.22 27.15
CA ALA A 406 -25.62 -16.92 28.09
C ALA A 406 -27.03 -17.17 27.52
N ASP A 407 -27.57 -16.19 26.78
CA ASP A 407 -28.91 -16.25 26.18
C ASP A 407 -28.89 -16.47 24.66
N LYS A 408 -27.69 -16.44 24.05
CA LYS A 408 -27.46 -16.57 22.59
C LYS A 408 -28.23 -15.52 21.79
N THR A 409 -28.24 -14.29 22.29
CA THR A 409 -28.90 -13.15 21.66
C THR A 409 -27.92 -12.01 21.38
N TYR A 410 -28.31 -11.10 20.50
CA TYR A 410 -27.58 -9.90 20.15
C TYR A 410 -28.27 -8.68 20.71
N ASP A 411 -27.56 -7.86 21.46
CA ASP A 411 -28.09 -6.73 22.20
C ASP A 411 -27.80 -5.40 21.49
N LEU A 412 -28.77 -4.85 20.77
CA LEU A 412 -28.58 -3.62 20.00
C LEU A 412 -28.52 -2.34 20.86
N ASN A 413 -28.72 -2.43 22.18
CA ASN A 413 -28.55 -1.32 23.12
C ASN A 413 -27.57 -1.65 24.25
N PHE A 414 -26.59 -2.54 24.00
CA PHE A 414 -25.60 -3.00 24.98
C PHE A 414 -24.81 -1.91 25.71
N LYS A 415 -24.78 -0.68 25.15
CA LYS A 415 -24.08 0.49 25.69
C LYS A 415 -24.94 1.34 26.62
N GLU A 416 -26.23 1.04 26.76
CA GLU A 416 -27.11 1.78 27.67
C GLU A 416 -26.88 1.36 29.13
N GLU A 417 -26.60 2.32 30.01
CA GLU A 417 -26.38 2.05 31.44
C GLU A 417 -27.58 1.37 32.12
N LYS A 418 -28.80 1.67 31.66
CA LYS A 418 -30.07 1.11 32.16
C LYS A 418 -30.70 0.18 31.13
N ASN A 419 -29.89 -0.71 30.55
CA ASN A 419 -30.37 -1.69 29.59
C ASN A 419 -31.30 -2.72 30.27
N ASP A 420 -32.55 -2.77 29.82
CA ASP A 420 -33.60 -3.69 30.29
C ASP A 420 -33.70 -4.99 29.47
N GLY A 421 -32.82 -5.16 28.48
CA GLY A 421 -32.78 -6.29 27.57
C GLY A 421 -33.85 -6.26 26.48
N SER A 422 -34.61 -5.17 26.34
CA SER A 422 -35.70 -5.08 25.35
C SER A 422 -35.24 -5.06 23.90
N GLN A 423 -33.98 -4.70 23.62
CA GLN A 423 -33.40 -4.72 22.27
C GLN A 423 -32.55 -5.96 21.99
N LYS A 424 -32.67 -7.01 22.83
CA LYS A 424 -32.08 -8.31 22.55
C LYS A 424 -32.87 -9.01 21.45
N ILE A 425 -32.17 -9.42 20.40
CA ILE A 425 -32.74 -10.11 19.25
C ILE A 425 -31.99 -11.40 18.95
N SER A 426 -32.66 -12.37 18.33
CA SER A 426 -32.01 -13.62 17.89
C SER A 426 -31.12 -13.39 16.66
N GLY A 427 -30.22 -14.33 16.37
CA GLY A 427 -29.44 -14.31 15.12
C GLY A 427 -30.32 -14.28 13.87
N ASP A 428 -31.45 -14.99 13.86
CA ASP A 428 -32.40 -14.95 12.73
C ASP A 428 -33.08 -13.58 12.59
N ALA A 429 -33.44 -12.91 13.69
CA ALA A 429 -33.98 -11.55 13.65
C ALA A 429 -32.92 -10.53 13.19
N LEU A 430 -31.66 -10.68 13.62
CA LEU A 430 -30.55 -9.84 13.18
C LEU A 430 -30.24 -10.02 11.70
N LYS A 431 -30.28 -11.27 11.20
CA LYS A 431 -30.19 -11.60 9.77
C LYS A 431 -31.28 -10.88 8.95
N ASP A 432 -32.52 -10.92 9.41
CA ASP A 432 -33.64 -10.25 8.73
C ASP A 432 -33.51 -8.72 8.79
N LEU A 433 -32.94 -8.17 9.86
CA LEU A 433 -32.58 -6.76 9.92
C LEU A 433 -31.58 -6.39 8.82
N TYR A 434 -30.50 -7.14 8.63
CA TYR A 434 -29.54 -6.88 7.54
C TYR A 434 -30.18 -6.96 6.17
N LYS A 435 -31.05 -7.95 5.94
CA LYS A 435 -31.80 -8.08 4.68
C LYS A 435 -32.68 -6.86 4.41
N SER A 436 -33.32 -6.31 5.45
CA SER A 436 -34.11 -5.09 5.29
C SER A 436 -33.21 -3.91 4.88
N PHE A 437 -32.04 -3.74 5.51
CA PHE A 437 -31.08 -2.70 5.14
C PHE A 437 -30.60 -2.84 3.69
N VAL A 438 -30.23 -4.05 3.25
CA VAL A 438 -29.80 -4.33 1.87
C VAL A 438 -30.91 -4.03 0.86
N SER A 439 -32.18 -4.18 1.24
CA SER A 439 -33.31 -3.88 0.35
C SER A 439 -33.59 -2.38 0.23
N GLU A 440 -33.28 -1.59 1.26
CA GLU A 440 -33.60 -0.16 1.35
C GLU A 440 -32.44 0.76 0.97
N TYR A 441 -31.20 0.27 1.11
CA TYR A 441 -29.96 1.03 0.94
C TYR A 441 -29.00 0.33 -0.04
N PRO A 442 -28.12 1.08 -0.73
CA PRO A 442 -27.13 0.50 -1.66
C PRO A 442 -25.97 -0.15 -0.89
N ILE A 443 -26.25 -1.15 -0.05
CA ILE A 443 -25.26 -1.90 0.72
C ILE A 443 -24.73 -3.04 -0.13
N GLU A 444 -23.40 -3.07 -0.33
CA GLU A 444 -22.73 -4.12 -1.09
C GLU A 444 -21.74 -4.94 -0.27
N SER A 445 -21.48 -4.57 0.98
CA SER A 445 -20.59 -5.32 1.89
C SER A 445 -21.05 -5.23 3.34
N ILE A 446 -21.06 -6.37 4.04
CA ILE A 446 -21.31 -6.49 5.48
C ILE A 446 -20.18 -7.32 6.08
N GLU A 447 -19.47 -6.74 7.03
CA GLU A 447 -18.39 -7.32 7.82
C GLU A 447 -18.90 -7.66 9.22
N ASP A 448 -18.48 -8.83 9.69
CA ASP A 448 -18.82 -9.43 10.98
C ASP A 448 -20.29 -9.33 11.44
N PRO A 449 -21.26 -9.80 10.62
CA PRO A 449 -22.68 -9.72 10.91
C PRO A 449 -23.12 -10.48 12.17
N PHE A 450 -22.36 -11.46 12.62
CA PHE A 450 -22.67 -12.31 13.77
C PHE A 450 -21.41 -12.56 14.61
N ASP A 451 -21.60 -13.10 15.81
CA ASP A 451 -20.53 -13.47 16.73
C ASP A 451 -19.49 -14.39 16.05
N GLN A 452 -18.23 -14.25 16.47
CA GLN A 452 -17.09 -14.97 15.89
C GLN A 452 -17.23 -16.50 15.85
N ASP A 453 -18.14 -17.09 16.64
CA ASP A 453 -18.44 -18.53 16.62
C ASP A 453 -19.89 -18.88 16.20
N ASP A 454 -20.67 -17.92 15.69
CA ASP A 454 -22.02 -18.15 15.18
C ASP A 454 -22.02 -18.61 13.70
N TRP A 455 -21.32 -19.71 13.43
CA TRP A 455 -21.15 -20.32 12.10
C TRP A 455 -22.48 -20.60 11.38
N GLU A 456 -23.54 -20.89 12.16
CA GLU A 456 -24.88 -21.18 11.64
C GLU A 456 -25.48 -19.94 10.97
N HIS A 457 -25.55 -18.80 11.66
CA HIS A 457 -26.20 -17.60 11.12
C HIS A 457 -25.37 -16.97 10.00
N TYR A 458 -24.03 -17.04 10.06
CA TYR A 458 -23.18 -16.70 8.92
C TYR A 458 -23.56 -17.48 7.66
N SER A 459 -23.68 -18.80 7.77
CA SER A 459 -24.08 -19.67 6.66
C SER A 459 -25.48 -19.34 6.13
N LYS A 460 -26.45 -19.11 7.03
CA LYS A 460 -27.80 -18.70 6.64
C LYS A 460 -27.79 -17.39 5.84
N LEU A 461 -27.15 -16.34 6.35
CA LEU A 461 -27.08 -15.03 5.69
C LEU A 461 -26.37 -15.13 4.33
N THR A 462 -25.22 -15.82 4.28
CA THR A 462 -24.45 -15.99 3.04
C THR A 462 -25.24 -16.75 1.98
N ASN A 463 -26.00 -17.79 2.36
CA ASN A 463 -26.87 -18.51 1.43
C ASN A 463 -28.04 -17.66 0.93
N GLU A 464 -28.63 -16.82 1.79
CA GLU A 464 -29.79 -16.00 1.44
C GLU A 464 -29.44 -14.77 0.57
N ILE A 465 -28.34 -14.08 0.85
CA ILE A 465 -27.99 -12.80 0.17
C ILE A 465 -26.56 -12.70 -0.37
N GLY A 466 -25.70 -13.71 -0.18
CA GLY A 466 -24.27 -13.62 -0.52
C GLY A 466 -23.95 -13.45 -2.01
N THR A 467 -24.90 -13.73 -2.91
CA THR A 467 -24.74 -13.43 -4.33
C THR A 467 -24.82 -11.92 -4.60
N LYS A 468 -25.67 -11.19 -3.86
CA LYS A 468 -25.88 -9.74 -4.01
C LYS A 468 -24.91 -8.93 -3.17
N VAL A 469 -24.58 -9.41 -1.98
CA VAL A 469 -23.80 -8.67 -0.97
C VAL A 469 -22.57 -9.47 -0.59
N GLN A 470 -21.44 -8.78 -0.43
CA GLN A 470 -20.24 -9.34 0.14
C GLN A 470 -20.42 -9.56 1.65
N ILE A 471 -20.21 -10.77 2.13
CA ILE A 471 -20.19 -11.12 3.56
C ILE A 471 -18.73 -11.35 3.94
N VAL A 472 -18.16 -10.41 4.69
CA VAL A 472 -16.76 -10.40 5.08
C VAL A 472 -16.63 -11.05 6.46
N GLY A 473 -15.73 -12.03 6.57
CA GLY A 473 -15.29 -12.54 7.87
C GLY A 473 -14.00 -11.86 8.32
N ASP A 474 -14.03 -11.27 9.51
CA ASP A 474 -12.90 -10.68 10.23
C ASP A 474 -12.64 -11.47 11.52
N ASP A 475 -13.38 -11.22 12.61
CA ASP A 475 -13.27 -11.97 13.87
C ASP A 475 -13.61 -13.46 13.70
N LEU A 476 -14.53 -13.77 12.77
CA LEU A 476 -14.81 -15.15 12.37
C LEU A 476 -13.57 -15.89 11.87
N LEU A 477 -12.65 -15.18 11.20
CA LEU A 477 -11.53 -15.78 10.47
C LEU A 477 -10.17 -15.50 11.10
N VAL A 478 -10.00 -14.36 11.76
CA VAL A 478 -8.76 -13.81 12.36
C VAL A 478 -7.51 -13.99 11.51
N THR A 479 -7.64 -13.89 10.18
CA THR A 479 -6.54 -14.17 9.24
C THR A 479 -5.89 -15.56 9.44
N ASN A 480 -6.60 -16.51 10.05
CA ASN A 480 -6.11 -17.86 10.38
C ASN A 480 -6.45 -18.87 9.26
N PRO A 481 -5.46 -19.52 8.62
CA PRO A 481 -5.72 -20.45 7.52
C PRO A 481 -6.64 -21.64 7.87
N LYS A 482 -6.63 -22.15 9.11
CA LYS A 482 -7.54 -23.24 9.52
C LYS A 482 -8.98 -22.77 9.63
N ARG A 483 -9.23 -21.58 10.18
CA ARG A 483 -10.58 -20.99 10.25
C ARG A 483 -11.09 -20.62 8.85
N VAL A 484 -10.23 -20.05 8.00
CA VAL A 484 -10.54 -19.80 6.58
C VAL A 484 -10.94 -21.10 5.86
N ALA A 485 -10.17 -22.18 6.04
CA ALA A 485 -10.51 -23.48 5.45
C ALA A 485 -11.86 -24.03 5.93
N LYS A 486 -12.17 -23.91 7.22
CA LYS A 486 -13.48 -24.27 7.79
C LYS A 486 -14.60 -23.44 7.16
N ALA A 487 -14.42 -22.12 7.11
CA ALA A 487 -15.40 -21.18 6.57
C ALA A 487 -15.69 -21.40 5.08
N ILE A 488 -14.67 -21.75 4.29
CA ILE A 488 -14.83 -22.16 2.89
C ILE A 488 -15.67 -23.44 2.79
N LYS A 489 -15.36 -24.44 3.61
CA LYS A 489 -16.08 -25.73 3.62
C LYS A 489 -17.55 -25.57 4.00
N GLU A 490 -17.81 -24.74 5.01
CA GLU A 490 -19.16 -24.51 5.57
C GLU A 490 -19.93 -23.41 4.84
N LYS A 491 -19.29 -22.69 3.90
CA LYS A 491 -19.88 -21.58 3.12
C LYS A 491 -20.42 -20.46 4.01
N THR A 492 -19.67 -20.10 5.04
CA THR A 492 -20.13 -19.16 6.08
C THR A 492 -20.01 -17.71 5.64
N CYS A 493 -19.04 -17.38 4.79
CA CYS A 493 -18.84 -16.05 4.22
C CYS A 493 -18.33 -16.17 2.78
N ASN A 494 -18.17 -15.04 2.10
CA ASN A 494 -17.69 -14.99 0.71
C ASN A 494 -16.61 -13.92 0.47
N ALA A 495 -16.12 -13.31 1.55
CA ALA A 495 -14.97 -12.44 1.54
C ALA A 495 -14.17 -12.54 2.84
N PHE A 496 -12.89 -12.23 2.71
CA PHE A 496 -11.90 -12.34 3.76
C PHE A 496 -11.33 -10.96 4.09
N LEU A 497 -11.36 -10.56 5.37
CA LEU A 497 -10.63 -9.38 5.83
C LEU A 497 -9.17 -9.75 6.16
N LEU A 498 -8.24 -9.21 5.38
CA LEU A 498 -6.82 -9.42 5.56
C LEU A 498 -6.24 -8.40 6.54
N LYS A 499 -5.92 -8.82 7.76
CA LYS A 499 -5.14 -8.06 8.74
C LYS A 499 -3.82 -8.77 9.00
N VAL A 500 -2.73 -8.24 8.45
CA VAL A 500 -1.40 -8.87 8.48
C VAL A 500 -0.91 -9.17 9.90
N ASN A 501 -1.29 -8.33 10.87
CA ASN A 501 -0.90 -8.52 12.28
C ASN A 501 -1.73 -9.58 13.03
N GLN A 502 -2.91 -9.96 12.54
CA GLN A 502 -3.67 -11.08 13.12
C GLN A 502 -3.01 -12.43 12.86
N ILE A 503 -2.25 -12.57 11.75
CA ILE A 503 -1.50 -13.79 11.46
C ILE A 503 -0.02 -13.66 11.79
N GLY A 504 0.59 -12.48 11.66
CA GLY A 504 1.93 -12.18 12.19
C GLY A 504 3.09 -12.30 11.20
N SER A 505 2.87 -12.68 9.94
CA SER A 505 3.92 -12.64 8.90
C SER A 505 3.36 -12.34 7.51
N VAL A 506 4.22 -11.83 6.60
CA VAL A 506 3.87 -11.59 5.19
C VAL A 506 3.57 -12.90 4.47
N THR A 507 4.36 -13.94 4.71
CA THR A 507 4.18 -15.24 4.04
C THR A 507 2.82 -15.87 4.38
N GLU A 508 2.47 -15.99 5.66
CA GLU A 508 1.18 -16.57 6.06
C GLU A 508 -0.01 -15.70 5.58
N SER A 509 0.18 -14.38 5.51
CA SER A 509 -0.81 -13.45 4.93
C SER A 509 -1.07 -13.73 3.45
N ILE A 510 0.00 -13.93 2.66
CA ILE A 510 -0.10 -14.28 1.23
C ILE A 510 -0.80 -15.63 1.05
N GLU A 511 -0.50 -16.61 1.90
CA GLU A 511 -1.14 -17.93 1.87
C GLU A 511 -2.65 -17.86 2.15
N ALA A 512 -3.05 -17.11 3.18
CA ALA A 512 -4.46 -16.87 3.50
C ALA A 512 -5.20 -16.24 2.31
N VAL A 513 -4.61 -15.20 1.69
CA VAL A 513 -5.17 -14.56 0.49
C VAL A 513 -5.30 -15.56 -0.65
N LYS A 514 -4.25 -16.33 -0.97
CA LYS A 514 -4.30 -17.35 -2.03
C LYS A 514 -5.41 -18.37 -1.79
N MET A 515 -5.61 -18.80 -0.55
CA MET A 515 -6.67 -19.73 -0.17
C MET A 515 -8.05 -19.14 -0.44
N SER A 516 -8.30 -17.90 0.03
CA SER A 516 -9.58 -17.21 -0.18
C SER A 516 -9.85 -16.97 -1.67
N LYS A 517 -8.84 -16.51 -2.43
CA LYS A 517 -8.97 -16.30 -3.87
C LYS A 517 -9.31 -17.59 -4.61
N LYS A 518 -8.62 -18.69 -4.31
CA LYS A 518 -8.92 -20.00 -4.92
C LYS A 518 -10.35 -20.49 -4.62
N ALA A 519 -10.95 -20.06 -3.51
CA ALA A 519 -12.33 -20.36 -3.16
C ALA A 519 -13.36 -19.40 -3.82
N GLY A 520 -12.92 -18.47 -4.67
CA GLY A 520 -13.77 -17.47 -5.32
C GLY A 520 -14.19 -16.33 -4.38
N TRP A 521 -13.49 -16.12 -3.27
CA TRP A 521 -13.84 -15.09 -2.30
C TRP A 521 -13.21 -13.73 -2.61
N GLY A 522 -13.91 -12.67 -2.25
CA GLY A 522 -13.31 -11.34 -2.15
C GLY A 522 -12.24 -11.29 -1.06
N VAL A 523 -11.27 -10.38 -1.21
CA VAL A 523 -10.27 -10.13 -0.18
C VAL A 523 -10.21 -8.62 0.06
N MET A 524 -10.38 -8.20 1.31
CA MET A 524 -10.27 -6.80 1.71
C MET A 524 -9.04 -6.62 2.57
N ALA A 525 -8.03 -5.93 2.03
CA ALA A 525 -6.89 -5.52 2.83
C ALA A 525 -7.37 -4.54 3.91
N SER A 526 -6.98 -4.75 5.15
CA SER A 526 -7.46 -3.94 6.26
C SER A 526 -6.34 -3.41 7.13
N HIS A 527 -6.65 -2.29 7.75
CA HIS A 527 -5.85 -1.61 8.74
C HIS A 527 -6.24 -2.07 10.16
N ARG A 528 -5.69 -1.42 11.19
CA ARG A 528 -6.20 -1.56 12.58
C ARG A 528 -6.54 -0.21 13.21
N SER A 529 -7.31 -0.21 14.29
CA SER A 529 -7.66 1.01 15.02
C SER A 529 -6.42 1.79 15.50
N GLY A 530 -5.36 1.13 15.93
CA GLY A 530 -4.04 1.74 16.22
C GLY A 530 -3.06 1.61 15.06
N GLU A 531 -3.16 2.47 14.06
CA GLU A 531 -2.25 2.49 12.91
C GLU A 531 -0.96 3.28 13.16
N THR A 532 0.01 3.12 12.26
CA THR A 532 1.24 3.94 12.22
C THR A 532 1.33 4.73 10.91
N GLU A 533 2.39 5.49 10.69
CA GLU A 533 2.68 6.12 9.40
C GLU A 533 3.14 5.13 8.30
N ASP A 534 3.35 3.86 8.65
CA ASP A 534 3.77 2.83 7.71
C ASP A 534 2.70 2.60 6.63
N THR A 535 3.08 2.60 5.35
CA THR A 535 2.17 2.45 4.23
C THR A 535 2.08 1.04 3.66
N PHE A 536 2.66 0.03 4.32
CA PHE A 536 2.82 -1.33 3.80
C PHE A 536 1.54 -1.93 3.21
N ILE A 537 0.38 -1.77 3.87
CA ILE A 537 -0.88 -2.38 3.41
C ILE A 537 -1.40 -1.77 2.09
N ALA A 538 -0.97 -0.55 1.73
CA ALA A 538 -1.26 0.02 0.41
C ALA A 538 -0.58 -0.79 -0.68
N ASP A 539 0.74 -0.97 -0.58
CA ASP A 539 1.53 -1.80 -1.50
C ASP A 539 1.06 -3.27 -1.49
N LEU A 540 0.69 -3.79 -0.31
CA LEU A 540 0.12 -5.13 -0.16
C LEU A 540 -1.17 -5.31 -0.95
N SER A 541 -2.12 -4.37 -0.83
CA SER A 541 -3.41 -4.45 -1.52
C SER A 541 -3.25 -4.50 -3.04
N VAL A 542 -2.29 -3.74 -3.59
CA VAL A 542 -2.00 -3.72 -5.02
C VAL A 542 -1.23 -4.96 -5.45
N GLY A 543 -0.18 -5.34 -4.72
CA GLY A 543 0.63 -6.51 -5.02
C GLY A 543 -0.15 -7.82 -4.94
N LEU A 544 -1.09 -7.91 -3.99
CA LEU A 544 -2.00 -9.03 -3.87
C LEU A 544 -3.23 -8.92 -4.77
N ALA A 545 -3.42 -7.79 -5.46
CA ALA A 545 -4.61 -7.49 -6.28
C ALA A 545 -5.91 -7.78 -5.51
N THR A 546 -6.04 -7.28 -4.28
CA THR A 546 -7.19 -7.57 -3.41
C THR A 546 -8.48 -6.97 -3.95
N GLY A 547 -8.39 -5.88 -4.71
CA GLY A 547 -9.53 -5.20 -5.33
C GLY A 547 -10.25 -4.22 -4.41
N GLN A 548 -10.00 -4.30 -3.11
CA GLN A 548 -10.57 -3.42 -2.10
C GLN A 548 -9.66 -3.30 -0.87
N ILE A 549 -9.74 -2.15 -0.20
CA ILE A 549 -8.96 -1.82 1.00
C ILE A 549 -9.78 -0.97 1.97
N LYS A 550 -9.78 -1.33 3.25
CA LYS A 550 -10.37 -0.55 4.34
C LYS A 550 -9.23 0.03 5.18
N THR A 551 -9.00 1.34 5.08
CA THR A 551 -7.92 2.00 5.82
C THR A 551 -8.35 3.33 6.45
N GLY A 552 -9.58 3.37 6.97
CA GLY A 552 -10.17 4.47 7.72
C GLY A 552 -10.76 5.59 6.86
N ALA A 553 -11.16 6.69 7.48
CA ALA A 553 -11.70 7.86 6.81
C ALA A 553 -10.64 8.57 5.95
N PRO A 554 -11.02 9.45 5.01
CA PRO A 554 -10.11 10.43 4.43
C PRO A 554 -9.76 11.56 5.44
N CYS A 555 -9.36 11.17 6.64
CA CYS A 555 -9.00 12.01 7.78
C CYS A 555 -7.94 11.27 8.61
N ARG A 556 -7.10 12.02 9.34
CA ARG A 556 -5.97 11.52 10.15
C ARG A 556 -4.84 10.89 9.30
N SER A 557 -3.60 11.27 9.58
CA SER A 557 -2.48 11.03 8.65
C SER A 557 -2.06 9.56 8.56
N GLU A 558 -2.25 8.76 9.60
CA GLU A 558 -1.99 7.33 9.59
C GLU A 558 -2.90 6.57 8.60
N ARG A 559 -4.08 7.14 8.31
CA ARG A 559 -5.06 6.65 7.31
C ARG A 559 -4.66 7.17 5.93
N LEU A 560 -4.52 8.49 5.83
CA LEU A 560 -4.15 9.20 4.61
C LEU A 560 -2.79 8.76 4.05
N ALA A 561 -1.86 8.29 4.88
CA ALA A 561 -0.58 7.77 4.43
C ALA A 561 -0.75 6.63 3.43
N LYS A 562 -1.69 5.71 3.68
CA LYS A 562 -1.99 4.57 2.80
C LYS A 562 -2.69 5.02 1.52
N TYR A 563 -3.70 5.89 1.65
CA TYR A 563 -4.39 6.46 0.50
C TYR A 563 -3.45 7.27 -0.41
N ASN A 564 -2.56 8.08 0.17
CA ASN A 564 -1.55 8.82 -0.57
C ASN A 564 -0.53 7.89 -1.23
N GLN A 565 -0.20 6.76 -0.59
CA GLN A 565 0.66 5.76 -1.21
C GLN A 565 -0.03 5.11 -2.42
N LEU A 566 -1.32 4.81 -2.35
CA LEU A 566 -2.09 4.30 -3.48
C LEU A 566 -2.16 5.29 -4.65
N LEU A 567 -2.27 6.61 -4.37
CA LEU A 567 -2.15 7.65 -5.40
C LEU A 567 -0.77 7.63 -6.08
N ARG A 568 0.32 7.47 -5.31
CA ARG A 568 1.68 7.35 -5.88
C ARG A 568 1.84 6.09 -6.72
N ILE A 569 1.28 4.96 -6.28
CA ILE A 569 1.31 3.71 -7.05
C ILE A 569 0.50 3.88 -8.34
N GLU A 570 -0.66 4.55 -8.31
CA GLU A 570 -1.43 4.89 -9.52
C GLU A 570 -0.60 5.70 -10.51
N GLU A 571 0.07 6.75 -10.03
CA GLU A 571 0.95 7.59 -10.85
C GLU A 571 2.13 6.79 -11.44
N GLU A 572 2.72 5.87 -10.67
CA GLU A 572 3.84 5.04 -11.10
C GLU A 572 3.44 3.99 -12.15
N LEU A 573 2.26 3.39 -12.00
CA LEU A 573 1.70 2.45 -12.97
C LEU A 573 1.26 3.15 -14.27
N GLY A 574 0.87 4.42 -14.20
CA GLY A 574 0.51 5.21 -15.38
C GLY A 574 -0.63 4.57 -16.17
N SER A 575 -0.43 4.29 -17.46
CA SER A 575 -1.43 3.64 -18.32
C SER A 575 -1.73 2.18 -17.94
N ASP A 576 -0.87 1.55 -17.14
CA ASP A 576 -1.07 0.18 -16.67
C ASP A 576 -1.94 0.14 -15.39
N ALA A 577 -2.30 1.29 -14.82
CA ALA A 577 -3.14 1.37 -13.64
C ALA A 577 -4.58 0.96 -13.97
N ILE A 578 -5.04 -0.12 -13.35
CA ILE A 578 -6.42 -0.58 -13.43
C ILE A 578 -7.07 -0.38 -12.07
N TYR A 579 -8.18 0.33 -12.02
CA TYR A 579 -8.99 0.45 -10.80
C TYR A 579 -10.05 -0.66 -10.76
N ALA A 580 -10.22 -1.31 -9.62
CA ALA A 580 -11.13 -2.45 -9.50
C ALA A 580 -12.61 -2.10 -9.76
N GLY A 581 -13.04 -0.90 -9.34
CA GLY A 581 -14.40 -0.40 -9.56
C GLY A 581 -15.49 -1.39 -9.12
N ALA A 582 -16.49 -1.61 -9.96
CA ALA A 582 -17.58 -2.55 -9.70
C ALA A 582 -17.12 -4.02 -9.55
N SER A 583 -15.92 -4.36 -10.03
CA SER A 583 -15.34 -5.71 -9.92
C SER A 583 -14.51 -5.92 -8.64
N PHE A 584 -14.64 -5.06 -7.62
CA PHE A 584 -13.83 -5.10 -6.39
C PHE A 584 -13.81 -6.45 -5.66
N ARG A 585 -14.86 -7.28 -5.79
CA ARG A 585 -14.94 -8.63 -5.21
C ARG A 585 -14.06 -9.64 -5.94
N ALA A 586 -13.86 -9.47 -7.25
CA ALA A 586 -13.09 -10.36 -8.11
C ALA A 586 -12.40 -9.53 -9.23
N PRO A 587 -11.34 -8.76 -8.90
CA PRO A 587 -10.75 -7.76 -9.80
C PRO A 587 -9.87 -8.35 -10.92
N VAL A 588 -9.49 -9.63 -10.85
CA VAL A 588 -8.61 -10.27 -11.83
C VAL A 588 -9.17 -11.65 -12.21
N GLU A 589 -8.95 -12.06 -13.46
CA GLU A 589 -9.42 -13.35 -14.02
C GLU A 589 -8.25 -14.13 -14.65
N PRO A 590 -8.22 -15.48 -14.52
CA PRO A 590 -8.90 -16.26 -13.48
C PRO A 590 -8.16 -16.13 -12.15
N TYR A 591 -8.92 -16.13 -11.06
CA TYR A 591 -8.43 -16.09 -9.68
C TYR A 591 -7.59 -17.32 -9.30
#